data_AF-A0A7Y9HT31-F1
#
_entry.id   AF-A0A7Y9HT31-F1
#
_cell.length_a   1.000
_cell.length_b   1.000
_cell.length_c   1.000
_cell.angle_alpha   90.00
_cell.angle_beta   90.00
_cell.angle_gamma   90.00
#
_symmetry.space_group_name_H-M   'P 1'
#
loop_
_entity.id
_entity.type
_entity.pdbx_description
1 polymer ?
#
loop_
_entity_poly.entity_id
_entity_poly.type
_entity_poly.pdbx_seq_one_letter_code
_entity_poly.pdbx_strand_id
1 'polypeptide(L)'
;MKDLNNFDKERINYICRPANFLGFENIPRSVHESCERIAVRLRSKLYPAPSYGRMAELNIKVSGSIRVRKSIQELVDERKGFNFNNAESIHLEQCCSEFRRISESSIYAMAEVARLIAFKASEPPRDFNLTIRFLRELIIPPPLKTSDLYKPTQEFFKGNAVAYAIKTYLILLSEHPYRDGNGRVARLVFNAILKTSLNPLLSYIPLSDLTLLTFGAYEESLAKATKTGNYNEIFELIVSLISQYLSFLEGEISEAEYSEPENEPKKIEFSNIEILPPIKLSINEFTKRIGQICSHAILDKINILANKINAYGAINFALFTDCAEISKSHPRSAITFFLSVANTEELRKDIRMLRSSVDENIILHVIPLLNEPSVDAKLLLTQYVIYSKHSKDYPILLTDFNVDEKVKYA
;
A
#
# COMPACT_ATOMS: atom_id res chain seq x y z
N MET A 1 15.72 8.94 -31.32
CA MET A 1 16.26 7.60 -31.02
C MET A 1 17.74 7.44 -31.42
N LYS A 2 18.55 8.53 -31.45
CA LYS A 2 19.97 8.49 -31.87
C LYS A 2 20.98 9.06 -30.86
N ASP A 3 20.56 9.52 -29.68
CA ASP A 3 21.46 10.15 -28.69
C ASP A 3 21.58 9.37 -27.36
N LEU A 4 21.72 8.04 -27.43
CA LEU A 4 22.07 7.23 -26.25
C LEU A 4 23.46 6.57 -26.35
N ASN A 5 24.19 6.76 -27.47
CA ASN A 5 25.45 6.05 -27.72
C ASN A 5 26.71 6.72 -27.13
N ASN A 6 26.59 7.85 -26.43
CA ASN A 6 27.70 8.53 -25.76
C ASN A 6 27.60 8.52 -24.23
N PHE A 7 26.71 7.72 -23.64
CA PHE A 7 26.72 7.48 -22.20
C PHE A 7 27.86 6.50 -21.84
N ASP A 8 28.98 7.07 -21.36
CA ASP A 8 30.11 6.47 -20.63
C ASP A 8 30.29 4.94 -20.72
N LYS A 9 31.28 4.53 -21.52
CA LYS A 9 31.86 3.16 -21.46
C LYS A 9 32.51 2.84 -20.11
N GLU A 10 32.73 3.83 -19.24
CA GLU A 10 33.22 3.63 -17.86
C GLU A 10 32.10 3.34 -16.84
N ARG A 11 30.82 3.52 -17.21
CA ARG A 11 29.71 2.93 -16.46
C ARG A 11 29.58 1.47 -16.86
N ILE A 12 30.48 0.63 -16.36
CA ILE A 12 30.23 -0.81 -16.27
C ILE A 12 28.97 -0.95 -15.42
N ASN A 13 27.82 -1.04 -16.09
CA ASN A 13 26.54 -1.25 -15.44
C ASN A 13 26.68 -2.52 -14.61
N TYR A 14 26.52 -2.38 -13.30
CA TYR A 14 26.49 -3.54 -12.41
C TYR A 14 25.20 -4.29 -12.76
N ILE A 15 25.32 -5.32 -13.58
CA ILE A 15 24.24 -6.28 -13.79
C ILE A 15 24.07 -6.96 -12.44
N CYS A 16 22.90 -6.76 -11.84
CA CYS A 16 22.49 -7.50 -10.66
C CYS A 16 22.72 -8.97 -10.96
N ARG A 17 23.56 -9.63 -10.15
CA ARG A 17 23.63 -11.09 -10.25
C ARG A 17 22.22 -11.58 -9.90
N PRO A 18 21.59 -12.42 -10.76
CA PRO A 18 20.33 -13.05 -10.37
C PRO A 18 20.54 -13.64 -8.99
N ALA A 19 19.51 -13.58 -8.15
CA ALA A 19 19.61 -14.02 -6.78
C ALA A 19 19.67 -15.56 -6.76
N ASN A 20 20.78 -16.11 -7.24
CA ASN A 20 21.25 -17.42 -6.89
C ASN A 20 21.67 -17.26 -5.43
N PHE A 21 20.69 -17.40 -4.52
CA PHE A 21 20.90 -17.42 -3.08
C PHE A 21 21.72 -18.68 -2.72
N LEU A 22 23.00 -18.63 -3.07
CA LEU A 22 24.07 -19.55 -2.70
C LEU A 22 24.73 -18.93 -1.46
N GLY A 23 24.36 -19.19 -0.21
CA GLY A 23 23.39 -20.10 0.36
C GLY A 23 22.91 -19.52 1.70
N PHE A 24 21.64 -19.77 2.02
CA PHE A 24 21.05 -19.49 3.33
C PHE A 24 21.66 -20.33 4.46
N GLU A 25 22.45 -21.34 4.10
CA GLU A 25 23.25 -22.15 5.02
C GLU A 25 24.33 -21.31 5.75
N ASN A 26 24.62 -20.11 5.24
CA ASN A 26 25.58 -19.17 5.83
C ASN A 26 24.92 -18.06 6.65
N ILE A 27 23.61 -18.13 6.92
CA ILE A 27 23.01 -17.23 7.91
C ILE A 27 23.64 -17.56 9.26
N PRO A 28 24.18 -16.56 9.99
CA PRO A 28 24.79 -16.82 11.28
C PRO A 28 23.81 -17.50 12.23
N ARG A 29 24.28 -18.48 13.00
CA ARG A 29 23.46 -19.22 13.97
C ARG A 29 22.66 -18.30 14.91
N SER A 30 23.26 -17.18 15.32
CA SER A 30 22.61 -16.15 16.16
C SER A 30 21.35 -15.54 15.52
N VAL A 31 21.33 -15.44 14.18
CA VAL A 31 20.18 -14.94 13.41
C VAL A 31 19.10 -15.99 13.33
N HIS A 32 19.45 -17.25 13.11
CA HIS A 32 18.50 -18.37 13.20
C HIS A 32 17.83 -18.43 14.58
N GLU A 33 18.61 -18.34 15.66
CA GLU A 33 18.09 -18.31 17.03
C GLU A 33 17.18 -17.08 17.27
N SER A 34 17.48 -15.94 16.64
CA SER A 34 16.63 -14.75 16.71
C SER A 34 15.29 -14.96 15.97
N CYS A 35 15.33 -15.58 14.80
CA CYS A 35 14.11 -15.96 14.07
C CYS A 35 13.26 -16.96 14.86
N GLU A 36 13.88 -17.94 15.55
CA GLU A 36 13.16 -18.87 16.44
C GLU A 36 12.49 -18.13 17.60
N ARG A 37 13.20 -17.22 18.27
CA ARG A 37 12.61 -16.38 19.33
C ARG A 37 11.42 -15.56 18.83
N ILE A 38 11.53 -14.94 17.65
CA ILE A 38 10.42 -14.20 17.03
C ILE A 38 9.25 -15.16 16.74
N ALA A 39 9.51 -16.33 16.15
CA ALA A 39 8.47 -17.30 15.84
C ALA A 39 7.71 -17.75 17.09
N VAL A 40 8.41 -18.02 18.20
CA VAL A 40 7.80 -18.35 19.49
C VAL A 40 6.93 -17.20 20.00
N ARG A 41 7.42 -15.96 19.94
CA ARG A 41 6.63 -14.77 20.35
C ARG A 41 5.37 -14.61 19.52
N LEU A 42 5.46 -14.73 18.20
CA LEU A 42 4.32 -14.63 17.28
C LEU A 42 3.28 -15.74 17.44
N ARG A 43 3.70 -16.95 17.83
CA ARG A 43 2.80 -18.07 18.14
C ARG A 43 2.09 -17.90 19.47
N SER A 44 2.79 -17.41 20.49
CA SER A 44 2.33 -17.43 21.88
C SER A 44 1.44 -16.26 22.27
N LYS A 45 1.49 -15.14 21.53
CA LYS A 45 0.73 -13.92 21.87
C LYS A 45 -0.07 -13.40 20.69
N LEU A 46 -1.20 -12.78 21.00
CA LEU A 46 -1.96 -11.96 20.07
C LEU A 46 -1.40 -10.55 20.13
N TYR A 47 -0.95 -10.06 18.99
CA TYR A 47 -0.46 -8.71 18.82
C TYR A 47 -1.50 -7.93 18.03
N PRO A 48 -2.34 -7.10 18.65
CA PRO A 48 -3.22 -6.20 17.89
C PRO A 48 -2.36 -5.23 17.07
N ALA A 49 -2.88 -4.77 15.94
CA ALA A 49 -2.22 -3.71 15.18
C ALA A 49 -2.25 -2.41 16.00
N PRO A 50 -1.10 -1.74 16.24
CA PRO A 50 -1.06 -0.49 16.98
C PRO A 50 -1.72 0.65 16.19
N SER A 51 -2.19 1.67 16.90
CA SER A 51 -2.73 2.89 16.28
C SER A 51 -1.63 3.71 15.58
N TYR A 52 -2.01 4.65 14.71
CA TYR A 52 -1.04 5.52 14.02
C TYR A 52 -0.27 6.44 14.96
N GLY A 53 -0.95 7.05 15.93
CA GLY A 53 -0.28 7.88 16.93
C GLY A 53 0.79 7.09 17.67
N ARG A 54 0.47 5.84 18.00
CA ARG A 54 1.38 4.94 18.71
C ARG A 54 2.54 4.47 17.83
N MET A 55 2.29 4.09 16.58
CA MET A 55 3.37 3.78 15.62
C MET A 55 4.35 4.94 15.43
N ALA A 56 3.92 6.19 15.59
CA ALA A 56 4.82 7.35 15.52
C ALA A 56 5.77 7.46 16.72
N GLU A 57 5.48 6.77 17.83
CA GLU A 57 6.32 6.70 19.03
C GLU A 57 7.36 5.56 18.93
N LEU A 58 7.21 4.65 17.97
CA LEU A 58 8.16 3.56 17.75
C LEU A 58 9.52 4.12 17.34
N ASN A 59 10.50 3.96 18.23
CA ASN A 59 11.87 4.35 17.96
C ASN A 59 12.71 3.11 17.59
N ILE A 60 13.08 3.01 16.31
CA ILE A 60 13.92 1.93 15.80
C ILE A 60 15.39 2.27 16.01
N LYS A 61 16.11 1.37 16.69
CA LYS A 61 17.57 1.39 16.76
C LYS A 61 18.14 0.52 15.65
N VAL A 62 18.80 1.15 14.68
CA VAL A 62 19.57 0.43 13.67
C VAL A 62 20.91 0.02 14.28
N SER A 63 21.15 -1.27 14.42
CA SER A 63 22.44 -1.79 14.90
C SER A 63 23.50 -1.68 13.81
N GLY A 64 24.63 -1.03 14.13
CA GLY A 64 25.82 -1.01 13.28
C GLY A 64 26.10 0.33 12.58
N SER A 65 27.22 0.38 11.87
CA SER A 65 27.73 1.56 11.17
C SER A 65 27.27 1.64 9.71
N ILE A 66 25.99 1.34 9.42
CA ILE A 66 25.46 1.44 8.06
C ILE A 66 25.53 2.92 7.65
N ARG A 67 26.48 3.25 6.79
CA ARG A 67 26.64 4.60 6.27
C ARG A 67 25.69 4.79 5.10
N VAL A 68 24.56 5.44 5.36
CA VAL A 68 23.56 5.77 4.35
C VAL A 68 24.11 6.85 3.41
N ARG A 69 24.08 6.60 2.10
CA ARG A 69 24.42 7.62 1.10
C ARG A 69 23.40 8.76 1.10
N LYS A 70 23.89 9.99 0.90
CA LYS A 70 23.04 11.20 0.85
C LYS A 70 21.88 11.07 -0.14
N SER A 71 22.11 10.47 -1.30
CA SER A 71 21.07 10.26 -2.32
C SER A 71 19.95 9.32 -1.86
N ILE A 72 20.26 8.32 -1.03
CA ILE A 72 19.24 7.45 -0.42
C ILE A 72 18.51 8.20 0.68
N GLN A 73 19.24 8.94 1.52
CA GLN A 73 18.65 9.76 2.58
C GLN A 73 17.64 10.77 2.02
N GLU A 74 18.01 11.52 0.98
CA GLU A 74 17.13 12.49 0.30
C GLU A 74 15.84 11.80 -0.22
N LEU A 75 15.97 10.64 -0.85
CA LEU A 75 14.83 9.87 -1.36
C LEU A 75 13.94 9.26 -0.25
N VAL A 76 14.52 8.94 0.90
CA VAL A 76 13.76 8.49 2.08
C VAL A 76 13.05 9.67 2.73
N ASP A 77 13.71 10.82 2.79
CA ASP A 77 13.13 12.06 3.32
C ASP A 77 11.95 12.54 2.47
N GLU A 78 12.04 12.42 1.13
CA GLU A 78 10.89 12.62 0.23
C GLU A 78 9.71 11.70 0.53
N ARG A 79 9.96 10.52 1.11
CA ARG A 79 8.94 9.55 1.51
C ARG A 79 8.45 9.73 2.94
N LYS A 80 9.10 10.56 3.77
CA LYS A 80 8.63 10.85 5.13
C LYS A 80 7.25 11.52 5.05
N GLY A 81 6.26 10.90 5.68
CA GLY A 81 4.84 11.28 5.59
C GLY A 81 4.02 10.51 4.55
N PHE A 82 4.64 9.61 3.77
CA PHE A 82 3.92 8.65 2.93
C PHE A 82 3.61 7.36 3.70
N ASN A 83 2.36 7.26 4.14
CA ASN A 83 1.55 6.05 4.31
C ASN A 83 1.82 5.13 5.50
N PHE A 84 0.77 5.02 6.32
CA PHE A 84 0.14 3.72 6.54
C PHE A 84 -1.09 3.59 5.61
N ASN A 85 -1.30 2.42 5.01
CA ASN A 85 -2.51 2.11 4.27
C ASN A 85 -3.14 0.81 4.83
N ASN A 86 -4.28 0.94 5.51
CA ASN A 86 -5.05 -0.20 6.04
C ASN A 86 -5.49 -1.20 4.96
N ALA A 87 -5.45 -0.83 3.67
CA ALA A 87 -5.77 -1.73 2.58
C ALA A 87 -4.87 -2.98 2.55
N GLU A 88 -3.58 -2.89 2.94
CA GLU A 88 -2.70 -4.07 2.95
C GLU A 88 -3.13 -5.09 4.02
N SER A 89 -3.66 -4.64 5.16
CA SER A 89 -4.22 -5.54 6.17
C SER A 89 -5.48 -6.25 5.68
N ILE A 90 -6.34 -5.57 4.92
CA ILE A 90 -7.54 -6.19 4.32
C ILE A 90 -7.14 -7.21 3.24
N HIS A 91 -6.18 -6.85 2.39
CA HIS A 91 -5.66 -7.75 1.35
C HIS A 91 -4.97 -8.99 1.93
N LEU A 92 -4.34 -8.87 3.10
CA LEU A 92 -3.69 -9.99 3.77
C LEU A 92 -4.67 -11.15 4.03
N GLU A 93 -5.86 -10.87 4.55
CA GLU A 93 -6.85 -11.92 4.84
C GLU A 93 -7.25 -12.69 3.59
N GLN A 94 -7.43 -11.98 2.47
CA GLN A 94 -7.72 -12.58 1.16
C GLN A 94 -6.53 -13.41 0.64
N CYS A 95 -5.29 -12.94 0.86
CA CYS A 95 -4.10 -13.69 0.47
C CYS A 95 -4.01 -15.00 1.26
N CYS A 96 -4.27 -14.97 2.56
CA CYS A 96 -4.18 -16.15 3.42
C CYS A 96 -5.16 -17.27 3.03
N SER A 97 -6.38 -16.95 2.61
CA SER A 97 -7.34 -17.97 2.15
C SER A 97 -6.87 -18.68 0.89
N GLU A 98 -6.29 -17.94 -0.06
CA GLU A 98 -5.80 -18.49 -1.32
C GLU A 98 -4.45 -19.21 -1.16
N PHE A 99 -3.55 -18.70 -0.32
CA PHE A 99 -2.21 -19.28 -0.14
C PHE A 99 -2.25 -20.70 0.43
N ARG A 100 -3.27 -21.03 1.24
CA ARG A 100 -3.49 -22.41 1.71
C ARG A 100 -3.70 -23.40 0.57
N ARG A 101 -4.22 -22.96 -0.59
CA ARG A 101 -4.46 -23.80 -1.77
C ARG A 101 -3.21 -23.98 -2.62
N ILE A 102 -2.25 -23.08 -2.52
CA ILE A 102 -1.04 -23.04 -3.35
C ILE A 102 0.25 -23.15 -2.53
N SER A 103 0.16 -23.67 -1.30
CA SER A 103 1.27 -23.70 -0.34
C SER A 103 2.49 -24.50 -0.83
N GLU A 104 2.29 -25.40 -1.79
CA GLU A 104 3.32 -26.25 -2.41
C GLU A 104 3.82 -25.74 -3.77
N SER A 105 3.34 -24.57 -4.22
CA SER A 105 3.70 -23.98 -5.51
C SER A 105 5.06 -23.26 -5.45
N SER A 106 5.22 -22.10 -6.09
CA SER A 106 6.45 -21.31 -6.08
C SER A 106 6.26 -19.96 -5.40
N ILE A 107 7.36 -19.28 -5.08
CA ILE A 107 7.31 -17.90 -4.59
C ILE A 107 6.60 -16.99 -5.60
N TYR A 108 6.81 -17.24 -6.90
CA TYR A 108 6.11 -16.53 -7.97
C TYR A 108 4.60 -16.71 -7.90
N ALA A 109 4.11 -17.94 -7.72
CA ALA A 109 2.67 -18.20 -7.64
C ALA A 109 2.02 -17.50 -6.43
N MET A 110 2.70 -17.48 -5.28
CA MET A 110 2.27 -16.67 -4.13
C MET A 110 2.23 -15.17 -4.47
N ALA A 111 3.24 -14.67 -5.16
CA ALA A 111 3.30 -13.28 -5.58
C ALA A 111 2.21 -12.93 -6.60
N GLU A 112 1.86 -13.83 -7.51
CA GLU A 112 0.81 -13.63 -8.52
C GLU A 112 -0.56 -13.49 -7.85
N VAL A 113 -0.87 -14.34 -6.87
CA VAL A 113 -2.09 -14.22 -6.06
C VAL A 113 -2.12 -12.88 -5.30
N ALA A 114 -1.02 -12.51 -4.64
CA ALA A 114 -0.94 -11.24 -3.93
C ALA A 114 -1.05 -10.03 -4.88
N ARG A 115 -0.48 -10.11 -6.10
CA ARG A 115 -0.62 -9.08 -7.15
C ARG A 115 -2.08 -8.96 -7.58
N LEU A 116 -2.72 -10.06 -7.91
CA LEU A 116 -4.12 -10.10 -8.31
C LEU A 116 -5.02 -9.50 -7.22
N ILE A 117 -4.78 -9.81 -5.95
CA ILE A 117 -5.57 -9.27 -4.85
C ILE A 117 -5.34 -7.77 -4.67
N ALA A 118 -4.07 -7.33 -4.65
CA ALA A 118 -3.72 -5.95 -4.33
C ALA A 118 -3.97 -4.96 -5.47
N PHE A 119 -3.98 -5.43 -6.72
CA PHE A 119 -4.12 -4.61 -7.92
C PHE A 119 -5.32 -4.97 -8.78
N LYS A 120 -6.06 -6.04 -8.42
CA LYS A 120 -7.21 -6.55 -9.18
C LYS A 120 -6.87 -6.90 -10.64
N ALA A 121 -5.60 -7.19 -10.90
CA ALA A 121 -5.07 -7.55 -12.20
C ALA A 121 -3.92 -8.54 -12.04
N SER A 122 -3.84 -9.52 -12.95
CA SER A 122 -2.63 -10.32 -13.14
C SER A 122 -1.67 -9.56 -14.05
N GLU A 123 -0.38 -9.79 -13.86
CA GLU A 123 0.69 -9.27 -14.71
C GLU A 123 1.72 -10.39 -14.87
N PRO A 124 2.12 -10.74 -16.11
CA PRO A 124 3.20 -11.70 -16.31
C PRO A 124 4.52 -11.14 -15.74
N PRO A 125 5.53 -12.00 -15.49
CA PRO A 125 6.85 -11.51 -15.14
C PRO A 125 7.36 -10.58 -16.23
N ARG A 126 7.98 -9.46 -15.85
CA ARG A 126 8.59 -8.54 -16.80
C ARG A 126 9.65 -9.24 -17.64
N ASP A 127 9.78 -8.81 -18.88
CA ASP A 127 10.75 -9.27 -19.87
C ASP A 127 11.81 -8.21 -20.20
N PHE A 128 11.78 -7.07 -19.49
CA PHE A 128 12.71 -5.95 -19.67
C PHE A 128 13.51 -5.67 -18.39
N ASN A 129 14.68 -5.05 -18.56
CA ASN A 129 15.55 -4.61 -17.47
C ASN A 129 14.92 -3.49 -16.65
N LEU A 130 15.09 -3.53 -15.33
CA LEU A 130 14.68 -2.45 -14.42
C LEU A 130 15.87 -1.88 -13.67
N THR A 131 15.71 -0.65 -13.19
CA THR A 131 16.62 -0.03 -12.22
C THR A 131 15.81 0.41 -11.01
N ILE A 132 16.36 0.29 -9.82
CA ILE A 132 15.72 0.82 -8.62
C ILE A 132 15.98 2.33 -8.55
N ARG A 133 14.97 3.13 -8.18
CA ARG A 133 15.05 4.61 -8.18
C ARG A 133 16.30 5.17 -7.46
N PHE A 134 16.70 4.54 -6.36
CA PHE A 134 17.86 4.91 -5.54
C PHE A 134 19.16 4.14 -5.88
N LEU A 135 19.13 3.27 -6.90
CA LEU A 135 20.26 2.51 -7.43
C LEU A 135 20.19 2.50 -8.96
N ARG A 136 20.32 3.67 -9.57
CA ARG A 136 20.21 3.82 -11.03
C ARG A 136 21.33 3.12 -11.78
N GLU A 137 22.45 2.90 -11.10
CA GLU A 137 23.61 2.16 -11.59
C GLU A 137 23.40 0.63 -11.63
N LEU A 138 22.36 0.14 -10.94
CA LEU A 138 22.07 -1.28 -10.81
C LEU A 138 20.97 -1.68 -11.79
N ILE A 139 21.32 -2.58 -12.71
CA ILE A 139 20.36 -3.16 -13.65
C ILE A 139 19.88 -4.49 -13.10
N ILE A 140 18.58 -4.61 -12.84
CA ILE A 140 17.91 -5.85 -12.49
C ILE A 140 17.42 -6.52 -13.77
N PRO A 141 18.01 -7.65 -14.19
CA PRO A 141 17.55 -8.38 -15.37
C PRO A 141 16.17 -9.01 -15.14
N PRO A 142 15.42 -9.34 -16.19
CA PRO A 142 14.20 -10.15 -16.07
C PRO A 142 14.45 -11.41 -15.22
N PRO A 143 13.47 -11.83 -14.38
CA PRO A 143 13.63 -13.05 -13.59
C PRO A 143 13.88 -14.27 -14.49
N LEU A 144 14.90 -15.05 -14.16
CA LEU A 144 15.20 -16.28 -14.87
C LEU A 144 14.30 -17.41 -14.35
N LYS A 145 13.79 -18.27 -15.25
CA LYS A 145 12.98 -19.44 -14.87
C LYS A 145 13.69 -20.42 -13.92
N THR A 146 15.02 -20.38 -13.87
CA THR A 146 15.87 -21.19 -13.00
C THR A 146 16.14 -20.56 -11.63
N SER A 147 15.68 -19.33 -11.39
CA SER A 147 15.87 -18.62 -10.12
C SER A 147 15.02 -19.21 -8.99
N ASP A 148 15.37 -18.87 -7.75
CA ASP A 148 14.63 -19.27 -6.54
C ASP A 148 13.18 -18.79 -6.55
N LEU A 149 12.85 -17.76 -7.34
CA LEU A 149 11.49 -17.26 -7.51
C LEU A 149 10.51 -18.34 -8.03
N TYR A 150 10.99 -19.23 -8.90
CA TYR A 150 10.16 -20.26 -9.53
C TYR A 150 10.30 -21.65 -8.91
N LYS A 151 11.20 -21.82 -7.93
CA LYS A 151 11.38 -23.11 -7.25
C LYS A 151 10.21 -23.42 -6.31
N PRO A 152 9.89 -24.71 -6.11
CA PRO A 152 8.86 -25.12 -5.18
C PRO A 152 9.14 -24.63 -3.75
N THR A 153 8.13 -24.08 -3.09
CA THR A 153 8.21 -23.52 -1.72
C THR A 153 8.55 -24.58 -0.67
N GLN A 154 8.18 -25.85 -0.91
CA GLN A 154 8.52 -26.98 -0.04
C GLN A 154 10.03 -27.18 0.14
N GLU A 155 10.84 -26.79 -0.85
CA GLU A 155 12.30 -26.84 -0.75
C GLU A 155 12.84 -25.84 0.27
N PHE A 156 12.08 -24.80 0.58
CA PHE A 156 12.45 -23.72 1.49
C PHE A 156 11.75 -23.78 2.85
N PHE A 157 10.60 -24.47 2.94
CA PHE A 157 9.73 -24.49 4.12
C PHE A 157 10.20 -25.43 5.25
N LYS A 158 11.28 -26.19 5.07
CA LYS A 158 11.77 -27.17 6.07
C LYS A 158 12.44 -26.54 7.31
N GLY A 159 12.16 -25.28 7.61
CA GLY A 159 12.84 -24.53 8.67
C GLY A 159 11.97 -23.47 9.34
N ASN A 160 12.63 -22.47 9.90
CA ASN A 160 11.97 -21.39 10.61
C ASN A 160 11.08 -20.53 9.70
N ALA A 161 9.78 -20.42 10.01
CA ALA A 161 8.83 -19.68 9.17
C ALA A 161 9.13 -18.17 9.08
N VAL A 162 9.71 -17.55 10.11
CA VAL A 162 10.15 -16.15 10.07
C VAL A 162 11.30 -16.00 9.08
N ALA A 163 12.29 -16.88 9.17
CA ALA A 163 13.41 -16.86 8.24
C ALA A 163 12.95 -17.08 6.79
N TYR A 164 12.01 -18.00 6.58
CA TYR A 164 11.41 -18.26 5.28
C TYR A 164 10.62 -17.05 4.74
N ALA A 165 9.83 -16.38 5.58
CA ALA A 165 9.11 -15.17 5.18
C ALA A 165 10.08 -14.06 4.75
N ILE A 166 11.14 -13.79 5.54
CA ILE A 166 12.16 -12.79 5.22
C ILE A 166 12.89 -13.15 3.92
N LYS A 167 13.26 -14.43 3.75
CA LYS A 167 13.86 -14.94 2.51
C LYS A 167 12.97 -14.65 1.30
N THR A 168 11.70 -15.02 1.39
CA THR A 168 10.72 -14.83 0.31
C THR A 168 10.54 -13.35 -0.03
N TYR A 169 10.48 -12.50 1.00
CA TYR A 169 10.43 -11.06 0.84
C TYR A 169 11.64 -10.50 0.07
N LEU A 170 12.86 -10.92 0.43
CA LEU A 170 14.09 -10.47 -0.23
C LEU A 170 14.21 -11.00 -1.67
N ILE A 171 13.80 -12.24 -1.95
CA ILE A 171 13.75 -12.81 -3.30
C ILE A 171 12.86 -11.93 -4.20
N LEU A 172 11.64 -11.63 -3.75
CA LEU A 172 10.69 -10.84 -4.54
C LEU A 172 11.18 -9.42 -4.83
N LEU A 173 11.86 -8.79 -3.87
CA LEU A 173 12.42 -7.46 -4.08
C LEU A 173 13.61 -7.45 -5.04
N SER A 174 14.44 -8.49 -4.98
CA SER A 174 15.68 -8.59 -5.76
C SER A 174 15.40 -8.99 -7.20
N GLU A 175 14.52 -9.96 -7.43
CA GLU A 175 14.12 -10.40 -8.77
C GLU A 175 13.13 -9.41 -9.41
N HIS A 176 12.36 -8.70 -8.59
CA HIS A 176 11.48 -7.61 -9.01
C HIS A 176 10.54 -8.00 -10.17
N PRO A 177 9.72 -9.06 -10.05
CA PRO A 177 9.08 -9.69 -11.20
C PRO A 177 8.08 -8.81 -11.96
N TYR A 178 7.54 -7.76 -11.36
CA TYR A 178 6.51 -6.90 -11.98
C TYR A 178 7.06 -5.54 -12.38
N ARG A 179 6.35 -4.82 -13.26
CA ARG A 179 6.68 -3.44 -13.63
C ARG A 179 6.54 -2.47 -12.47
N ASP A 180 5.57 -2.69 -11.58
CA ASP A 180 5.32 -1.87 -10.40
C ASP A 180 4.71 -2.73 -9.27
N GLY A 181 4.78 -2.23 -8.03
CA GLY A 181 4.09 -2.83 -6.89
C GLY A 181 4.82 -3.97 -6.20
N ASN A 182 6.06 -4.30 -6.62
CA ASN A 182 6.85 -5.40 -6.05
C ASN A 182 6.99 -5.31 -4.52
N GLY A 183 7.23 -4.12 -3.98
CA GLY A 183 7.32 -3.93 -2.53
C GLY A 183 6.02 -4.24 -1.78
N ARG A 184 4.86 -3.90 -2.36
CA ARG A 184 3.54 -4.21 -1.79
C ARG A 184 3.26 -5.71 -1.83
N VAL A 185 3.51 -6.33 -2.99
CA VAL A 185 3.35 -7.78 -3.16
C VAL A 185 4.25 -8.54 -2.20
N ALA A 186 5.52 -8.16 -2.08
CA ALA A 186 6.47 -8.80 -1.18
C ALA A 186 6.03 -8.73 0.29
N ARG A 187 5.51 -7.58 0.76
CA ARG A 187 4.99 -7.45 2.13
C ARG A 187 3.74 -8.27 2.39
N LEU A 188 2.84 -8.38 1.40
CA LEU A 188 1.66 -9.23 1.50
C LEU A 188 2.05 -10.71 1.59
N VAL A 189 2.96 -11.17 0.72
CA VAL A 189 3.48 -12.53 0.74
C VAL A 189 4.18 -12.83 2.07
N PHE A 190 5.05 -11.92 2.54
CA PHE A 190 5.72 -12.01 3.83
C PHE A 190 4.72 -12.24 4.98
N ASN A 191 3.72 -11.36 5.09
CA ASN A 191 2.73 -11.44 6.16
C ASN A 191 1.84 -12.68 6.04
N ALA A 192 1.48 -13.07 4.81
CA ALA A 192 0.65 -14.24 4.56
C ALA A 192 1.39 -15.53 4.98
N ILE A 193 2.69 -15.64 4.73
CA ILE A 193 3.52 -16.76 5.20
C ILE A 193 3.50 -16.84 6.73
N LEU A 194 3.75 -15.74 7.43
CA LEU A 194 3.76 -15.73 8.90
C LEU A 194 2.40 -16.13 9.48
N LYS A 195 1.32 -15.52 8.96
CA LYS A 195 -0.04 -15.76 9.45
C LYS A 195 -0.51 -17.19 9.18
N THR A 196 -0.18 -17.77 8.02
CA THR A 196 -0.54 -19.16 7.70
C THR A 196 0.31 -20.20 8.43
N SER A 197 1.55 -19.87 8.77
CA SER A 197 2.51 -20.85 9.33
C SER A 197 2.67 -20.79 10.85
N LEU A 198 2.40 -19.63 11.46
CA LEU A 198 2.64 -19.41 12.89
C LEU A 198 1.34 -19.22 13.66
N ASN A 199 0.53 -18.24 13.28
CA ASN A 199 -0.68 -17.88 14.01
C ASN A 199 -1.71 -17.25 13.07
N PRO A 200 -2.89 -17.88 12.85
CA PRO A 200 -3.92 -17.34 11.95
C PRO A 200 -4.54 -16.03 12.45
N LEU A 201 -4.38 -15.70 13.73
CA LEU A 201 -4.84 -14.44 14.32
C LEU A 201 -3.74 -13.37 14.35
N LEU A 202 -2.59 -13.63 13.71
CA LEU A 202 -1.52 -12.65 13.61
C LEU A 202 -1.99 -11.42 12.83
N SER A 203 -1.75 -10.24 13.41
CA SER A 203 -1.95 -8.95 12.75
C SER A 203 -0.85 -8.66 11.73
N TYR A 204 -1.17 -7.77 10.78
CA TYR A 204 -0.22 -7.30 9.78
C TYR A 204 1.01 -6.65 10.43
N ILE A 205 2.22 -7.12 10.07
CA ILE A 205 3.49 -6.49 10.41
C ILE A 205 3.80 -5.41 9.36
N PRO A 206 3.88 -4.13 9.77
CA PRO A 206 3.99 -2.99 8.86
C PRO A 206 5.44 -2.76 8.39
N LEU A 207 6.00 -3.70 7.64
CA LEU A 207 7.40 -3.62 7.17
C LEU A 207 7.70 -2.33 6.39
N SER A 208 6.73 -1.72 5.70
CA SER A 208 6.92 -0.42 5.03
C SER A 208 7.34 0.66 6.02
N ASP A 209 6.68 0.69 7.17
CA ASP A 209 6.84 1.70 8.19
C ASP A 209 8.09 1.42 9.02
N LEU A 210 8.30 0.16 9.39
CA LEU A 210 9.52 -0.28 10.08
C LEU A 210 10.78 0.03 9.27
N THR A 211 10.74 -0.17 7.95
CA THR A 211 11.88 0.14 7.07
C THR A 211 12.07 1.64 6.88
N LEU A 212 11.00 2.43 6.83
CA LEU A 212 11.09 3.90 6.78
C LEU A 212 11.75 4.48 8.04
N LEU A 213 11.47 3.91 9.21
CA LEU A 213 12.08 4.29 10.49
C LEU A 213 13.59 3.98 10.58
N THR A 214 14.16 3.28 9.59
CA THR A 214 15.62 3.05 9.50
C THR A 214 16.38 4.22 8.87
N PHE A 215 15.68 5.26 8.42
CA PHE A 215 16.28 6.44 7.79
C PHE A 215 17.22 6.08 6.61
N GLY A 216 16.84 5.10 5.80
CA GLY A 216 17.60 4.69 4.61
C GLY A 216 18.62 3.59 4.82
N ALA A 217 18.83 3.12 6.06
CA ALA A 217 19.72 1.98 6.30
C ALA A 217 19.18 0.70 5.64
N TYR A 218 17.86 0.51 5.59
CA TYR A 218 17.23 -0.58 4.85
C TYR A 218 17.57 -0.53 3.35
N GLU A 219 17.38 0.61 2.69
CA GLU A 219 17.68 0.79 1.26
C GLU A 219 19.17 0.62 0.94
N GLU A 220 20.06 1.13 1.81
CA GLU A 220 21.51 0.97 1.64
C GLU A 220 21.95 -0.49 1.80
N SER A 221 21.42 -1.18 2.81
CA SER A 221 21.72 -2.60 3.02
C SER A 221 21.17 -3.47 1.89
N LEU A 222 19.97 -3.17 1.38
CA LEU A 222 19.42 -3.85 0.21
C LEU A 222 20.30 -3.60 -1.01
N ALA A 223 20.71 -2.35 -1.26
CA ALA A 223 21.60 -1.99 -2.35
C ALA A 223 22.93 -2.77 -2.33
N LYS A 224 23.56 -2.81 -1.16
CA LYS A 224 24.80 -3.54 -0.93
C LYS A 224 24.60 -5.03 -1.15
N ALA A 225 23.50 -5.59 -0.65
CA ALA A 225 23.16 -7.00 -0.84
C ALA A 225 22.98 -7.32 -2.32
N THR A 226 22.24 -6.50 -3.06
CA THR A 226 22.02 -6.72 -4.50
C THR A 226 23.31 -6.58 -5.31
N LYS A 227 24.22 -5.68 -4.92
CA LYS A 227 25.53 -5.53 -5.57
C LYS A 227 26.49 -6.68 -5.28
N THR A 228 26.52 -7.16 -4.04
CA THR A 228 27.53 -8.13 -3.57
C THR A 228 27.04 -9.59 -3.60
N GLY A 229 25.73 -9.80 -3.66
CA GLY A 229 25.10 -11.09 -3.43
C GLY A 229 25.05 -11.52 -1.95
N ASN A 230 25.55 -10.69 -1.01
CA ASN A 230 25.53 -11.00 0.42
C ASN A 230 24.32 -10.35 1.10
N TYR A 231 23.34 -11.16 1.46
CA TYR A 231 22.09 -10.72 2.09
C TYR A 231 22.10 -10.77 3.62
N ASN A 232 23.19 -11.19 4.27
CA ASN A 232 23.21 -11.39 5.73
C ASN A 232 22.90 -10.09 6.49
N GLU A 233 23.51 -8.97 6.10
CA GLU A 233 23.32 -7.68 6.76
C GLU A 233 21.87 -7.16 6.67
N ILE A 234 21.25 -7.25 5.50
CA ILE A 234 19.83 -6.84 5.32
C ILE A 234 18.88 -7.80 6.03
N PHE A 235 19.21 -9.10 6.06
CA PHE A 235 18.42 -10.10 6.76
C PHE A 235 18.44 -9.84 8.28
N GLU A 236 19.63 -9.63 8.85
CA GLU A 236 19.83 -9.26 10.25
C GLU A 236 19.09 -7.98 10.62
N LEU A 237 19.14 -6.97 9.75
CA LEU A 237 18.39 -5.74 9.92
C LEU A 237 16.88 -6.03 10.02
N ILE A 238 16.30 -6.78 9.08
CA ILE A 238 14.86 -7.10 9.10
C ILE A 238 14.48 -7.89 10.36
N VAL A 239 15.29 -8.86 10.77
CA VAL A 239 15.09 -9.61 12.03
C VAL A 239 15.08 -8.66 13.24
N SER A 240 16.02 -7.73 13.29
CA SER A 240 16.09 -6.71 14.35
C SER A 240 14.85 -5.80 14.35
N LEU A 241 14.39 -5.36 13.18
CA LEU A 241 13.18 -4.54 13.05
C LEU A 241 11.93 -5.25 13.59
N ILE A 242 11.74 -6.52 13.22
CA ILE A 242 10.61 -7.31 13.70
C ILE A 242 10.72 -7.52 15.21
N SER A 243 11.91 -7.84 15.72
CA SER A 243 12.13 -8.04 17.15
C SER A 243 11.79 -6.80 17.97
N GLN A 244 12.25 -5.63 17.53
CA GLN A 244 11.98 -4.34 18.16
C GLN A 244 10.50 -3.97 18.08
N TYR A 245 9.86 -4.19 16.93
CA TYR A 245 8.43 -3.99 16.76
C TYR A 245 7.62 -4.85 17.75
N LEU A 246 7.95 -6.14 17.89
CA LEU A 246 7.26 -6.99 18.86
C LEU A 246 7.51 -6.54 20.31
N SER A 247 8.71 -6.06 20.64
CA SER A 247 9.01 -5.57 21.99
C SER A 247 8.23 -4.29 22.30
N PHE A 248 8.05 -3.44 21.30
CA PHE A 248 7.18 -2.28 21.39
C PHE A 248 5.72 -2.66 21.67
N LEU A 249 5.18 -3.66 20.97
CA LEU A 249 3.82 -4.15 21.23
C LEU A 249 3.67 -4.85 22.59
N GLU A 250 4.70 -5.55 23.07
CA GLU A 250 4.65 -6.20 24.39
C GLU A 250 4.61 -5.20 25.55
N GLY A 251 5.25 -4.04 25.41
CA GLY A 251 5.12 -2.94 26.38
C GLY A 251 3.67 -2.47 26.53
N GLU A 252 2.85 -2.60 25.48
CA GLU A 252 1.42 -2.25 25.52
C GLU A 252 0.59 -3.27 26.30
N ILE A 253 0.88 -4.57 26.13
CA ILE A 253 0.12 -5.63 26.79
C ILE A 253 0.28 -5.53 28.32
N SER A 254 1.46 -5.14 28.82
CA SER A 254 1.67 -4.95 30.27
C SER A 254 1.05 -3.67 30.83
N GLU A 255 0.82 -2.65 29.99
CA GLU A 255 0.13 -1.42 30.40
C GLU A 255 -1.40 -1.53 30.26
N ALA A 256 -1.89 -2.41 29.39
CA ALA A 256 -3.32 -2.64 29.13
C ALA A 256 -3.94 -3.77 29.99
N GLU A 257 -3.15 -4.54 30.74
CA GLU A 257 -3.68 -5.36 31.84
C GLU A 257 -4.19 -4.43 32.95
N TYR A 258 -5.51 -4.31 33.07
CA TYR A 258 -6.31 -3.41 33.94
C TYR A 258 -6.67 -2.02 33.40
N SER A 259 -7.21 -2.00 32.19
CA SER A 259 -8.51 -1.34 32.03
C SER A 259 -9.36 -2.24 31.15
N GLU A 260 -10.40 -2.85 31.73
CA GLU A 260 -11.49 -3.37 30.90
C GLU A 260 -11.85 -2.29 29.87
N PRO A 261 -12.08 -2.64 28.59
CA PRO A 261 -12.51 -1.65 27.62
C PRO A 261 -13.85 -1.09 28.10
N GLU A 262 -13.80 0.04 28.81
CA GLU A 262 -14.95 0.65 29.48
C GLU A 262 -15.97 1.22 28.50
N ASN A 263 -15.73 1.04 27.19
CA ASN A 263 -16.76 1.15 26.18
C ASN A 263 -16.48 0.10 25.11
N GLU A 264 -17.26 -0.99 25.11
CA GLU A 264 -17.69 -1.57 23.83
C GLU A 264 -18.06 -0.38 22.93
N PRO A 265 -17.58 -0.31 21.68
CA PRO A 265 -18.06 0.72 20.77
C PRO A 265 -19.57 0.56 20.73
N LYS A 266 -20.30 1.48 21.38
CA LYS A 266 -21.75 1.55 21.32
C LYS A 266 -22.05 1.42 19.84
N LYS A 267 -22.73 0.35 19.45
CA LYS A 267 -23.32 0.26 18.13
C LYS A 267 -24.08 1.55 17.96
N ILE A 268 -23.55 2.46 17.16
CA ILE A 268 -24.27 3.65 16.74
C ILE A 268 -25.35 3.05 15.83
N GLU A 269 -26.54 2.85 16.39
CA GLU A 269 -27.70 2.50 15.59
C GLU A 269 -27.98 3.72 14.72
N PHE A 270 -27.65 3.59 13.43
CA PHE A 270 -28.02 4.55 12.39
C PHE A 270 -29.53 4.42 12.09
N SER A 271 -30.36 4.67 13.09
CA SER A 271 -31.80 4.81 12.92
C SER A 271 -32.10 6.30 12.74
N ASN A 272 -32.63 6.66 11.56
CA ASN A 272 -33.21 7.96 11.22
C ASN A 272 -32.31 9.02 10.55
N ILE A 273 -31.23 8.66 9.85
CA ILE A 273 -30.59 9.62 8.92
C ILE A 273 -31.36 9.58 7.60
N GLU A 274 -32.01 10.68 7.21
CA GLU A 274 -32.49 10.89 5.84
C GLU A 274 -31.28 11.14 4.94
N ILE A 275 -30.72 10.07 4.41
CA ILE A 275 -29.55 10.15 3.54
C ILE A 275 -30.03 10.56 2.15
N LEU A 276 -29.84 11.83 1.81
CA LEU A 276 -30.03 12.31 0.45
C LEU A 276 -29.00 11.66 -0.47
N PRO A 277 -29.42 11.10 -1.63
CA PRO A 277 -28.49 10.50 -2.58
C PRO A 277 -27.50 11.54 -3.10
N PRO A 278 -26.25 11.17 -3.44
CA PRO A 278 -25.29 12.09 -4.03
C PRO A 278 -25.83 12.60 -5.37
N ILE A 279 -25.94 13.93 -5.51
CA ILE A 279 -26.44 14.58 -6.71
C ILE A 279 -25.25 15.01 -7.57
N LYS A 280 -25.22 14.57 -8.84
CA LYS A 280 -24.27 15.06 -9.84
C LYS A 280 -24.62 16.52 -10.19
N LEU A 281 -23.69 17.43 -9.97
CA LEU A 281 -23.86 18.85 -10.28
C LEU A 281 -22.77 19.31 -11.25
N SER A 282 -23.14 20.13 -12.24
CA SER A 282 -22.14 20.94 -12.95
C SER A 282 -21.44 21.87 -11.96
N ILE A 283 -20.23 22.37 -12.28
CA ILE A 283 -19.50 23.24 -11.35
C ILE A 283 -20.28 24.51 -11.01
N ASN A 284 -20.97 25.11 -11.98
CA ASN A 284 -21.80 26.28 -11.74
C ASN A 284 -22.99 25.97 -10.80
N GLU A 285 -23.66 24.83 -10.99
CA GLU A 285 -24.75 24.39 -10.11
C GLU A 285 -24.25 24.01 -8.73
N PHE A 286 -23.07 23.39 -8.65
CA PHE A 286 -22.38 23.06 -7.41
C PHE A 286 -22.07 24.33 -6.62
N THR A 287 -21.38 25.31 -7.22
CA THR A 287 -21.09 26.60 -6.56
C THR A 287 -22.36 27.32 -6.13
N LYS A 288 -23.40 27.32 -6.96
CA LYS A 288 -24.71 27.92 -6.61
C LYS A 288 -25.36 27.24 -5.41
N ARG A 289 -25.36 25.91 -5.36
CA ARG A 289 -26.01 25.12 -4.30
C ARG A 289 -25.23 25.13 -3.00
N ILE A 290 -23.90 25.02 -3.06
CA ILE A 290 -23.02 25.19 -1.90
C ILE A 290 -23.14 26.60 -1.32
N GLY A 291 -23.25 27.63 -2.16
CA GLY A 291 -23.46 29.00 -1.70
C GLY A 291 -24.78 29.24 -0.96
N GLN A 292 -25.74 28.31 -1.07
CA GLN A 292 -26.99 28.35 -0.29
C GLN A 292 -26.86 27.64 1.07
N ILE A 293 -25.88 26.75 1.23
CA ILE A 293 -25.74 25.85 2.40
C ILE A 293 -24.57 26.28 3.28
N CYS A 294 -23.48 26.78 2.67
CA CYS A 294 -22.25 27.13 3.35
C CYS A 294 -22.04 28.64 3.42
N SER A 295 -21.22 29.09 4.38
CA SER A 295 -20.81 30.49 4.47
C SER A 295 -20.02 30.93 3.22
N HIS A 296 -20.06 32.22 2.90
CA HIS A 296 -19.27 32.79 1.80
C HIS A 296 -17.77 32.46 1.92
N ALA A 297 -17.22 32.44 3.15
CA ALA A 297 -15.82 32.09 3.39
C ALA A 297 -15.49 30.64 2.99
N ILE A 298 -16.41 29.69 3.23
CA ILE A 298 -16.25 28.29 2.80
C ILE A 298 -16.37 28.19 1.29
N LEU A 299 -17.35 28.87 0.70
CA LEU A 299 -17.56 28.91 -0.75
C LEU A 299 -16.33 29.44 -1.49
N ASP A 300 -15.70 30.50 -0.98
CA ASP A 300 -14.49 31.09 -1.56
C ASP A 300 -13.32 30.09 -1.51
N LYS A 301 -13.13 29.38 -0.39
CA LYS A 301 -12.11 28.33 -0.29
C LYS A 301 -12.36 27.20 -1.29
N ILE A 302 -13.62 26.78 -1.45
CA ILE A 302 -14.02 25.75 -2.41
C ILE A 302 -13.75 26.21 -3.85
N ASN A 303 -14.05 27.46 -4.18
CA ASN A 303 -13.77 28.03 -5.50
C ASN A 303 -12.26 28.14 -5.77
N ILE A 304 -11.47 28.58 -4.79
CA ILE A 304 -10.00 28.58 -4.89
C ILE A 304 -9.49 27.16 -5.16
N LEU A 305 -10.04 26.18 -4.44
CA LEU A 305 -9.66 24.77 -4.58
C LEU A 305 -10.05 24.21 -5.94
N ALA A 306 -11.28 24.45 -6.41
CA ALA A 306 -11.74 24.05 -7.73
C ALA A 306 -10.87 24.67 -8.83
N ASN A 307 -10.52 25.96 -8.72
CA ASN A 307 -9.63 26.64 -9.65
C ASN A 307 -8.23 26.02 -9.67
N LYS A 308 -7.66 25.69 -8.50
CA LYS A 308 -6.38 24.98 -8.41
C LYS A 308 -6.46 23.58 -9.02
N ILE A 309 -7.55 22.84 -8.77
CA ILE A 309 -7.76 21.49 -9.32
C ILE A 309 -7.91 21.55 -10.85
N ASN A 310 -8.60 22.56 -11.36
CA ASN A 310 -8.83 22.77 -12.79
C ASN A 310 -7.53 23.07 -13.58
N ALA A 311 -6.44 23.43 -12.89
CA ALA A 311 -5.12 23.54 -13.52
C ALA A 311 -4.54 22.18 -13.96
N TYR A 312 -5.00 21.07 -13.36
CA TYR A 312 -4.52 19.72 -13.66
C TYR A 312 -5.37 18.97 -14.69
N GLY A 313 -6.52 19.52 -15.06
CA GLY A 313 -7.49 18.88 -15.95
C GLY A 313 -8.86 19.54 -15.92
N ALA A 314 -9.78 19.06 -16.76
CA ALA A 314 -11.16 19.57 -16.76
C ALA A 314 -11.98 18.88 -15.67
N ILE A 315 -12.59 19.65 -14.77
CA ILE A 315 -13.51 19.08 -13.78
C ILE A 315 -14.83 18.76 -14.48
N ASN A 316 -15.19 17.49 -14.57
CA ASN A 316 -16.40 17.05 -15.27
C ASN A 316 -17.66 17.30 -14.41
N PHE A 317 -17.58 16.99 -13.12
CA PHE A 317 -18.63 17.23 -12.15
C PHE A 317 -18.08 17.14 -10.71
N ALA A 318 -18.88 17.62 -9.76
CA ALA A 318 -18.61 17.49 -8.34
C ALA A 318 -19.78 16.80 -7.63
N LEU A 319 -19.48 16.05 -6.57
CA LEU A 319 -20.43 15.54 -5.61
C LEU A 319 -20.26 16.26 -4.28
N PHE A 320 -21.38 16.63 -3.67
CA PHE A 320 -21.44 17.15 -2.32
C PHE A 320 -22.17 16.15 -1.44
N THR A 321 -21.59 15.84 -0.30
CA THR A 321 -22.27 15.10 0.75
C THR A 321 -22.28 15.98 1.99
N ASP A 322 -23.47 16.41 2.36
CA ASP A 322 -23.67 17.07 3.64
C ASP A 322 -23.66 16.00 4.74
N CYS A 323 -22.56 15.91 5.49
CA CYS A 323 -22.48 15.00 6.63
C CYS A 323 -22.82 15.69 7.95
N ALA A 324 -23.43 16.87 7.93
CA ALA A 324 -23.77 17.63 9.15
C ALA A 324 -24.62 16.80 10.14
N GLU A 325 -25.40 15.83 9.66
CA GLU A 325 -26.18 14.94 10.53
C GLU A 325 -25.44 13.69 11.00
N ILE A 326 -24.33 13.31 10.35
CA ILE A 326 -23.64 12.04 10.59
C ILE A 326 -22.75 12.09 11.84
N SER A 327 -22.30 13.28 12.24
CA SER A 327 -21.43 13.50 13.41
C SER A 327 -21.90 14.71 14.20
N LYS A 328 -22.69 14.48 15.26
CA LYS A 328 -23.16 15.55 16.17
C LYS A 328 -22.02 16.30 16.86
N SER A 329 -20.81 15.73 16.93
CA SER A 329 -19.66 16.33 17.59
C SER A 329 -18.76 17.15 16.66
N HIS A 330 -18.70 16.82 15.36
CA HIS A 330 -17.86 17.50 14.37
C HIS A 330 -18.50 17.35 12.96
N PRO A 331 -19.41 18.25 12.55
CA PRO A 331 -20.00 18.20 11.23
C PRO A 331 -18.93 18.47 10.18
N ARG A 332 -18.59 17.47 9.36
CA ARG A 332 -17.63 17.62 8.26
C ARG A 332 -18.32 17.39 6.93
N SER A 333 -18.33 18.37 6.03
CA SER A 333 -18.87 18.15 4.68
C SER A 333 -17.83 17.44 3.81
N ALA A 334 -18.26 16.51 2.96
CA ALA A 334 -17.37 15.89 1.98
C ALA A 334 -17.63 16.47 0.58
N ILE A 335 -16.56 16.86 -0.10
CA ILE A 335 -16.59 17.34 -1.48
C ILE A 335 -15.74 16.42 -2.33
N THR A 336 -16.33 15.87 -3.38
CA THR A 336 -15.64 15.00 -4.32
C THR A 336 -15.63 15.61 -5.71
N PHE A 337 -14.45 15.98 -6.23
CA PHE A 337 -14.26 16.44 -7.59
C PHE A 337 -13.86 15.28 -8.51
N PHE A 338 -14.49 15.19 -9.68
CA PHE A 338 -14.13 14.23 -10.72
C PHE A 338 -13.45 14.97 -11.87
N LEU A 339 -12.22 14.59 -12.18
CA LEU A 339 -11.31 15.35 -13.01
C LEU A 339 -10.83 14.52 -14.21
N SER A 340 -11.10 14.94 -15.44
CA SER A 340 -10.40 14.44 -16.63
C SER A 340 -8.99 15.01 -16.62
N VAL A 341 -8.02 14.21 -16.16
CA VAL A 341 -6.68 14.69 -15.83
C VAL A 341 -5.78 14.76 -17.06
N ALA A 342 -5.20 15.93 -17.31
CA ALA A 342 -4.18 16.11 -18.34
C ALA A 342 -2.77 15.80 -17.81
N ASN A 343 -2.52 16.03 -16.51
CA ASN A 343 -1.24 15.78 -15.86
C ASN A 343 -1.38 15.05 -14.51
N THR A 344 -1.43 13.71 -14.54
CA THR A 344 -1.68 12.86 -13.36
C THR A 344 -0.56 12.91 -12.32
N GLU A 345 0.69 13.08 -12.76
CA GLU A 345 1.85 13.08 -11.84
C GLU A 345 1.94 14.40 -11.04
N GLU A 346 1.66 15.53 -11.69
CA GLU A 346 1.63 16.83 -11.02
C GLU A 346 0.47 16.92 -10.03
N LEU A 347 -0.71 16.43 -10.41
CA LEU A 347 -1.85 16.32 -9.50
C LEU A 347 -1.52 15.48 -8.26
N ARG A 348 -0.85 14.34 -8.43
CA ARG A 348 -0.45 13.46 -7.31
C ARG A 348 0.50 14.13 -6.34
N LYS A 349 1.40 14.98 -6.84
CA LYS A 349 2.34 15.74 -6.02
C LYS A 349 1.60 16.79 -5.18
N ASP A 350 0.63 17.47 -5.77
CA ASP A 350 0.03 18.67 -5.19
C ASP A 350 -1.27 18.41 -4.43
N ILE A 351 -1.92 17.25 -4.62
CA ILE A 351 -3.17 16.88 -3.94
C ILE A 351 -3.08 16.94 -2.41
N ARG A 352 -1.88 16.73 -1.86
CA ARG A 352 -1.64 16.84 -0.41
C ARG A 352 -1.60 18.28 0.06
N MET A 353 -0.94 19.17 -0.67
CA MET A 353 -0.95 20.60 -0.40
C MET A 353 -2.37 21.16 -0.54
N LEU A 354 -3.12 20.66 -1.54
CA LEU A 354 -4.53 20.99 -1.70
C LEU A 354 -5.32 20.57 -0.47
N ARG A 355 -5.19 19.32 -0.01
CA ARG A 355 -5.85 18.82 1.22
C ARG A 355 -5.49 19.62 2.48
N SER A 356 -4.22 19.98 2.68
CA SER A 356 -3.81 20.78 3.84
C SER A 356 -4.28 22.24 3.77
N SER A 357 -4.64 22.73 2.59
CA SER A 357 -5.21 24.07 2.41
C SER A 357 -6.73 24.12 2.63
N VAL A 358 -7.37 22.97 2.81
CA VAL A 358 -8.80 22.86 3.09
C VAL A 358 -9.06 22.98 4.58
N ASP A 359 -10.18 23.60 4.93
CA ASP A 359 -10.71 23.68 6.28
C ASP A 359 -10.84 22.28 6.91
N GLU A 360 -10.53 22.12 8.20
CA GLU A 360 -10.65 20.83 8.90
C GLU A 360 -12.07 20.24 8.89
N ASN A 361 -13.05 21.09 8.59
CA ASN A 361 -14.45 20.74 8.46
C ASN A 361 -14.85 20.27 7.06
N ILE A 362 -13.91 20.20 6.11
CA ILE A 362 -14.18 19.76 4.74
C ILE A 362 -13.24 18.61 4.36
N ILE A 363 -13.83 17.47 3.98
CA ILE A 363 -13.12 16.32 3.45
C ILE A 363 -13.04 16.46 1.93
N LEU A 364 -11.82 16.63 1.41
CA LEU A 364 -11.57 16.75 -0.02
C LEU A 364 -11.20 15.41 -0.67
N HIS A 365 -12.02 14.99 -1.64
CA HIS A 365 -11.71 13.92 -2.57
C HIS A 365 -11.51 14.48 -3.98
N VAL A 366 -10.45 14.03 -4.66
CA VAL A 366 -10.22 14.30 -6.09
C VAL A 366 -10.01 12.97 -6.77
N ILE A 367 -10.87 12.66 -7.75
CA ILE A 367 -10.87 11.39 -8.46
C ILE A 367 -10.45 11.64 -9.90
N PRO A 368 -9.28 11.14 -10.33
CA PRO A 368 -8.85 11.25 -11.72
C PRO A 368 -9.67 10.30 -12.60
N LEU A 369 -10.25 10.83 -13.68
CA LEU A 369 -10.90 10.09 -14.76
C LEU A 369 -9.89 9.88 -15.89
N LEU A 370 -9.55 8.62 -16.18
CA LEU A 370 -8.61 8.24 -17.22
C LEU A 370 -9.39 7.89 -18.50
N ASN A 371 -9.73 8.88 -19.34
CA ASN A 371 -10.28 8.78 -20.72
C ASN A 371 -11.34 7.71 -21.07
N GLU A 372 -11.86 6.96 -20.11
CA GLU A 372 -12.95 6.03 -20.25
C GLU A 372 -14.22 6.69 -19.71
N PRO A 373 -15.33 6.70 -20.47
CA PRO A 373 -16.59 7.31 -20.04
C PRO A 373 -17.28 6.52 -18.91
N SER A 374 -16.72 5.40 -18.47
CA SER A 374 -17.09 4.73 -17.23
C SER A 374 -16.53 5.51 -16.05
N VAL A 375 -17.37 6.33 -15.42
CA VAL A 375 -17.20 6.53 -13.97
C VAL A 375 -17.31 5.13 -13.37
N ASP A 376 -16.17 4.54 -13.04
CA ASP A 376 -16.05 3.15 -12.63
C ASP A 376 -17.09 2.89 -11.53
N ALA A 377 -18.09 2.06 -11.79
CA ALA A 377 -19.15 1.76 -10.82
C ALA A 377 -18.55 1.23 -9.49
N LYS A 378 -17.31 0.74 -9.54
CA LYS A 378 -16.48 0.36 -8.39
C LYS A 378 -16.07 1.53 -7.48
N LEU A 379 -15.86 2.74 -8.04
CA LEU A 379 -15.57 3.96 -7.28
C LEU A 379 -16.82 4.48 -6.54
N LEU A 380 -18.00 4.33 -7.14
CA LEU A 380 -19.28 4.58 -6.47
C LEU A 380 -19.55 3.52 -5.38
N LEU A 381 -19.22 2.24 -5.64
CA LEU A 381 -19.32 1.14 -4.66
C LEU A 381 -18.43 1.34 -3.42
N THR A 382 -17.26 1.99 -3.54
CA THR A 382 -16.39 2.24 -2.37
C THR A 382 -16.92 3.37 -1.49
N GLN A 383 -17.62 4.35 -2.08
CA GLN A 383 -18.42 5.32 -1.29
C GLN A 383 -19.70 4.68 -0.73
N TYR A 384 -20.23 3.66 -1.40
CA TYR A 384 -21.41 2.87 -0.97
C TYR A 384 -21.18 2.06 0.32
N VAL A 385 -19.94 1.73 0.70
CA VAL A 385 -19.66 1.03 1.98
C VAL A 385 -20.00 1.89 3.20
N ILE A 386 -20.21 3.20 3.01
CA ILE A 386 -20.73 4.12 4.04
C ILE A 386 -22.28 4.07 4.10
N TYR A 387 -22.95 3.40 3.16
CA TYR A 387 -24.39 3.52 2.93
C TYR A 387 -25.14 2.18 2.83
N SER A 388 -26.15 2.09 3.70
CA SER A 388 -27.29 1.16 3.74
C SER A 388 -27.16 -0.13 4.57
N LYS A 389 -28.08 -0.25 5.53
CA LYS A 389 -28.69 -1.54 5.90
C LYS A 389 -30.24 -1.54 5.83
N HIS A 390 -30.92 -0.39 5.68
CA HIS A 390 -32.39 -0.33 5.83
C HIS A 390 -33.15 0.71 4.97
N SER A 391 -32.87 0.88 3.67
CA SER A 391 -33.88 1.49 2.77
C SER A 391 -34.45 0.44 1.80
N LYS A 392 -35.78 0.40 1.67
CA LYS A 392 -36.51 -0.49 0.76
C LYS A 392 -36.69 0.12 -0.64
N ASP A 393 -36.13 1.29 -0.89
CA ASP A 393 -36.14 1.94 -2.19
C ASP A 393 -34.77 1.83 -2.83
N TYR A 394 -34.70 0.96 -3.85
CA TYR A 394 -33.51 0.74 -4.66
C TYR A 394 -33.32 1.93 -5.62
N PRO A 395 -32.13 2.55 -5.69
CA PRO A 395 -31.80 3.38 -6.83
C PRO A 395 -31.61 2.47 -8.05
N ILE A 396 -32.33 2.77 -9.14
CA ILE A 396 -32.23 2.07 -10.41
C ILE A 396 -30.79 2.20 -10.95
N LEU A 397 -30.07 1.08 -10.96
CA LEU A 397 -28.90 0.88 -11.80
C LEU A 397 -29.37 0.76 -13.25
N LEU A 398 -28.89 1.64 -14.14
CA LEU A 398 -28.90 1.36 -15.57
C LEU A 398 -27.73 0.44 -15.90
N THR A 399 -27.96 -0.87 -15.86
CA THR A 399 -27.17 -1.86 -16.58
C THR A 399 -27.79 -2.07 -17.96
N ASP A 400 -26.99 -1.86 -19.01
CA ASP A 400 -26.97 -2.58 -20.30
C ASP A 400 -26.72 -1.64 -21.48
N PHE A 401 -25.53 -1.76 -22.06
CA PHE A 401 -25.42 -1.78 -23.52
C PHE A 401 -24.42 -2.85 -23.90
N ASN A 402 -24.96 -4.04 -24.13
CA ASN A 402 -24.49 -4.88 -25.21
C ASN A 402 -25.16 -4.33 -26.48
N VAL A 403 -24.40 -3.79 -27.43
CA VAL A 403 -24.89 -3.60 -28.80
C VAL A 403 -23.98 -4.40 -29.70
N ASP A 404 -24.42 -5.63 -29.97
CA ASP A 404 -24.18 -6.29 -31.24
C ASP A 404 -24.71 -5.38 -32.36
N GLU A 405 -23.82 -4.74 -33.11
CA GLU A 405 -24.17 -4.16 -34.40
C GLU A 405 -24.22 -5.27 -35.47
N LYS A 406 -25.35 -5.97 -35.51
CA LYS A 406 -25.88 -6.54 -36.76
C LYS A 406 -27.38 -6.34 -36.80
N VAL A 407 -27.83 -5.24 -37.40
CA VAL A 407 -28.86 -5.23 -38.47
C VAL A 407 -28.72 -3.90 -39.23
N LYS A 408 -28.26 -3.98 -40.49
CA LYS A 408 -28.64 -3.01 -41.54
C LYS A 408 -29.95 -3.50 -42.14
N TYR A 409 -30.93 -2.62 -42.29
CA TYR A 409 -32.04 -2.78 -43.21
C TYR A 409 -31.72 -2.06 -44.53
N ALA A 410 -32.22 -2.65 -45.63
CA ALA A 410 -31.99 -2.40 -47.06
C ALA A 410 -30.75 -3.08 -47.66
#